data_AF-A0A7L3FXY2-F1
#
_entry.id   AF-A0A7L3FXY2-F1
#
_cell.length_a   1.000
_cell.length_b   1.000
_cell.length_c   1.000
_cell.angle_alpha   90.00
_cell.angle_beta   90.00
_cell.angle_gamma   90.00
#
_symmetry.space_group_name_H-M   'P 1'
#
loop_
_entity.id
_entity.type
_entity.pdbx_description
1 polymer ?
#
loop_
_entity_poly.entity_id
_entity_poly.type
_entity_poly.pdbx_seq_one_letter_code
_entity_poly.pdbx_strand_id
1 'polypeptide(L)' 'MTAPLSDFVKAREAHSAFHQNARGLKTQFNITVEEAKGIVRACSQCSHHGPGLGIGVNP' A
#
# COMPACT_ATOMS: atom_id res chain seq x y z
N MET A 1 -7.38 -25.87 11.26
CA MET A 1 -6.07 -25.86 10.57
C MET A 1 -6.03 -24.60 9.72
N THR A 2 -5.26 -23.58 10.11
CA THR A 2 -5.12 -22.36 9.29
C THR A 2 -4.11 -22.65 8.18
N ALA A 3 -4.55 -22.65 6.92
CA ALA A 3 -3.64 -22.69 5.79
C ALA A 3 -2.73 -21.44 5.84
N PRO A 4 -1.45 -21.55 5.43
CA PRO A 4 -0.55 -20.41 5.47
C PRO A 4 -1.09 -19.28 4.58
N LEU A 5 -1.29 -18.11 5.16
CA LEU A 5 -1.65 -16.90 4.42
C LEU A 5 -0.55 -16.57 3.41
N SER A 6 -0.93 -16.17 2.19
CA SER A 6 0.03 -15.71 1.19
C SER A 6 0.71 -14.42 1.65
N ASP A 7 1.94 -14.21 1.19
CA ASP A 7 2.71 -13.03 1.61
C ASP A 7 2.08 -11.72 1.14
N PHE A 8 1.34 -11.75 0.03
CA PHE A 8 0.49 -10.64 -0.41
C PHE A 8 -0.58 -10.27 0.62
N VAL A 9 -1.27 -11.25 1.20
CA VAL A 9 -2.32 -11.01 2.20
C VAL A 9 -1.69 -10.44 3.48
N LYS A 10 -0.59 -11.03 3.95
CA LYS A 10 0.16 -10.51 5.11
C LYS A 10 0.64 -9.07 4.89
N ALA A 11 1.15 -8.77 3.69
CA ALA A 11 1.59 -7.43 3.32
C ALA A 11 0.44 -6.42 3.34
N ARG A 12 -0.74 -6.80 2.86
CA ARG A 12 -1.94 -5.94 2.90
C ARG A 12 -2.39 -5.66 4.32
N GLU A 13 -2.40 -6.66 5.20
CA GLU A 13 -2.76 -6.50 6.61
C GLU A 13 -1.75 -5.62 7.35
N ALA A 14 -0.45 -5.86 7.15
CA ALA A 14 0.61 -5.05 7.72
C ALA A 14 0.54 -3.59 7.22
N HIS A 15 0.30 -3.38 5.92
CA HIS A 15 0.10 -2.04 5.39
C HIS A 15 -1.13 -1.35 6.00
N SER A 16 -2.24 -2.07 6.19
CA SER A 16 -3.44 -1.52 6.82
C SER A 16 -3.20 -1.09 8.27
N ALA A 17 -2.25 -1.70 8.98
CA ALA A 17 -1.91 -1.37 10.36
C ALA A 17 -0.84 -0.27 10.47
N PHE A 18 0.15 -0.27 9.57
CA PHE A 18 1.37 0.55 9.71
C PHE A 18 1.63 1.50 8.54
N HIS A 19 0.81 1.46 7.49
CA HIS A 19 0.91 2.32 6.30
C HIS A 19 2.31 2.35 5.67
N GLN A 20 3.01 1.20 5.66
CA GLN A 20 4.35 1.07 5.11
C GLN A 20 4.36 1.36 3.60
N ASN A 21 5.37 2.07 3.11
CA ASN A 21 5.49 2.33 1.67
C ASN A 21 5.79 1.05 0.87
N ALA A 22 5.62 1.12 -0.46
CA ALA A 22 5.78 -0.04 -1.34
C ALA A 22 7.17 -0.69 -1.26
N ARG A 23 8.23 0.09 -1.02
CA ARG A 23 9.58 -0.44 -0.86
C ARG A 23 9.71 -1.27 0.42
N GLY A 24 9.13 -0.80 1.53
CA GLY A 24 9.08 -1.54 2.79
C GLY A 24 8.33 -2.87 2.65
N LEU A 25 7.16 -2.84 2.00
CA LEU A 25 6.37 -4.05 1.76
C LEU A 25 7.10 -5.08 0.90
N LYS A 26 7.74 -4.64 -0.19
CA LYS A 26 8.55 -5.51 -1.06
C LYS A 26 9.65 -6.22 -0.28
N THR A 27 10.41 -5.47 0.53
CA THR A 27 11.54 -6.02 1.29
C THR A 27 11.06 -6.94 2.42
N GLN A 28 9.95 -6.62 3.09
CA GLN A 28 9.48 -7.39 4.26
C GLN A 28 8.74 -8.68 3.89
N PHE A 29 7.96 -8.65 2.80
CA PHE A 29 7.07 -9.76 2.43
C PHE A 29 7.50 -10.47 1.14
N ASN A 30 8.64 -10.09 0.55
CA ASN A 30 9.16 -10.67 -0.69
C ASN A 30 8.14 -10.69 -1.86
N ILE A 31 7.26 -9.68 -1.89
CA ILE A 31 6.28 -9.47 -2.98
C ILE A 31 6.90 -8.65 -4.11
N THR A 32 6.25 -8.64 -5.27
CA THR A 32 6.66 -7.79 -6.40
C THR A 32 6.45 -6.31 -6.11
N VAL A 33 7.15 -5.45 -6.87
CA VAL A 33 6.99 -4.00 -6.77
C VAL A 33 5.57 -3.59 -7.19
N GLU A 34 5.00 -4.30 -8.15
CA GLU A 34 3.66 -4.09 -8.69
C GLU A 34 2.59 -4.39 -7.64
N GLU A 35 2.72 -5.52 -6.94
CA GLU A 35 1.85 -5.88 -5.80
C GLU A 35 1.95 -4.85 -4.68
N ALA A 36 3.17 -4.47 -4.29
CA ALA A 36 3.40 -3.49 -3.23
C ALA A 36 2.80 -2.11 -3.59
N LYS A 37 2.95 -1.67 -4.84
CA LYS A 37 2.29 -0.46 -5.36
C LYS A 37 0.77 -0.61 -5.40
N GLY A 38 0.26 -1.79 -5.71
CA GLY A 38 -1.17 -2.11 -5.66
C GLY A 38 -1.75 -1.90 -4.27
N ILE A 39 -1.07 -2.44 -3.24
CA ILE A 39 -1.47 -2.28 -1.83
C ILE A 39 -1.52 -0.80 -1.43
N VAL A 40 -0.45 -0.04 -1.71
CA VAL A 40 -0.39 1.40 -1.36
C VAL A 40 -1.44 2.22 -2.10
N ARG A 41 -1.66 1.94 -3.39
CA ARG A 41 -2.68 2.65 -4.20
C ARG A 41 -4.11 2.35 -3.75
N ALA A 42 -4.37 1.15 -3.22
CA ALA A 42 -5.68 0.78 -2.73
C ALA A 42 -6.00 1.38 -1.34
N CYS A 43 -4.98 1.84 -0.61
CA CYS A 43 -5.16 2.47 0.70
C CYS A 43 -5.64 3.92 0.52
N SER A 44 -6.85 4.25 0.96
CA SER A 44 -7.40 5.62 0.86
C SER A 44 -6.57 6.68 1.59
N GLN A 45 -5.83 6.29 2.63
CA GLN A 45 -4.95 7.21 3.36
C GLN A 45 -3.65 7.50 2.59
N CYS A 46 -3.16 6.53 1.83
CA CYS A 46 -1.87 6.63 1.12
C CYS A 46 -2.05 6.91 -0.39
N SER A 47 -3.24 6.73 -0.94
CA SER A 47 -3.55 6.92 -2.36
C SER A 47 -3.54 8.40 -2.78
N HIS A 48 -3.62 9.33 -1.82
CA HIS A 48 -3.62 10.77 -2.08
C HIS A 48 -2.24 11.35 -2.45
N HIS A 49 -1.17 10.54 -2.50
CA HIS A 49 0.15 11.00 -2.92
C HIS A 49 0.38 10.93 -4.45
N GLY A 50 -0.66 11.20 -5.25
CA GLY A 50 -0.50 11.56 -6.67
C GLY A 50 -0.11 13.05 -6.80
N PRO A 51 0.37 13.51 -7.98
CA PRO A 51 0.55 14.94 -8.20
C PRO A 51 -0.80 15.59 -7.93
N GLY A 52 -0.88 16.37 -6.86
CA GLY A 52 -2.12 16.93 -6.38
C GLY A 52 -2.84 17.58 -7.56
N LEU A 53 -4.03 17.08 -7.87
CA LEU A 53 -5.03 17.91 -8.51
C LEU A 53 -5.26 19.04 -7.51
N GLY A 54 -4.47 20.10 -7.66
CA GLY A 54 -4.60 21.32 -6.90
C GLY A 54 -6.02 21.76 -7.10
N ILE A 55 -6.86 21.52 -6.09
CA ILE A 55 -8.10 22.24 -5.92
C ILE A 55 -7.64 23.67 -5.65
N GLY A 56 -7.41 24.40 -6.73
CA GLY A 56 -7.24 25.84 -6.73
C GLY A 56 -8.55 26.41 -6.23
N VAL A 57 -8.62 26.58 -4.92
CA VAL A 57 -9.65 27.40 -4.30
C VAL A 57 -9.34 28.83 -4.73
N ASN A 58 -10.10 29.31 -5.72
CA ASN A 58 -10.07 30.72 -6.11
C ASN A 58 -11.08 31.47 -5.20
N PRO A 59 -10.69 32.57 -4.51
CA PRO A 59 -11.58 33.36 -3.68
C PRO A 59 -12.67 34.11 -4.47
#